data_AF-A0A2D8C428-F1
#
_entry.id   AF-A0A2D8C428-F1
#
_cell.length_a   1.000
_cell.length_b   1.000
_cell.length_c   1.000
_cell.angle_alpha   90.00
_cell.angle_beta   90.00
_cell.angle_gamma   90.00
#
_symmetry.space_group_name_H-M   'P 1'
#
loop_
_entity.id
_entity.type
_entity.pdbx_description
1 polymer ?
#
loop_
_entity_poly.entity_id
_entity_poly.type
_entity_poly.pdbx_seq_one_letter_code
_entity_poly.pdbx_strand_id
1 'polypeptide(L)'
;MLQFETNQAPDDLFNLFPKNEINKYLWEMLQGWIIFLTQREKDDLDIATRMYFYELLNHLLRHLDRNRELSKEALSTREIDALGLALIELLHPLAIYWKESAQIQHWYILLPHLSPDEHDELETVIGFLGSCQSGNQIHCISASYLKKNLEIGNPYLWSEVLPSEAYYLAPGFEPLPLLKDKEQQQVFSKAVERLEIGLKKAEEFWVLAQQTEGNMKPFLLHQTTEMALRSILFAWEKLDKKTHEIRVLLRFASKYNSKFQEVFSGEDELILNLIDKCYTNTRYKEDFKVEQKYRLKLEHKVKQILSYSTDELERLKGLALAKGNYN
;
A
#
# COMPACT_ATOMS: atom_id res chain seq x y z
N MET A 1 34.11 12.22 -1.83
CA MET A 1 32.85 12.73 -2.40
C MET A 1 33.21 13.38 -3.73
N LEU A 2 33.12 12.62 -4.82
CA LEU A 2 33.43 13.11 -6.17
C LEU A 2 32.20 13.86 -6.68
N GLN A 3 32.26 15.19 -6.74
CA GLN A 3 31.27 16.00 -7.44
C GLN A 3 31.63 15.98 -8.93
N PHE A 4 30.85 15.27 -9.72
CA PHE A 4 30.89 15.40 -11.18
C PHE A 4 29.86 16.45 -11.59
N GLU A 5 30.35 17.62 -12.00
CA GLU A 5 29.55 18.63 -12.67
C GLU A 5 29.32 18.21 -14.13
N THR A 6 28.22 17.52 -14.42
CA THR A 6 27.78 17.36 -15.80
C THR A 6 26.91 18.56 -16.17
N ASN A 7 27.44 19.44 -17.03
CA ASN A 7 26.74 20.60 -17.60
C ASN A 7 25.64 20.23 -18.64
N GLN A 8 25.12 19.00 -18.62
CA GLN A 8 24.05 18.56 -19.52
C GLN A 8 22.73 18.48 -18.75
N ALA A 9 21.65 18.97 -19.36
CA ALA A 9 20.31 18.81 -18.80
C ALA A 9 19.99 17.30 -18.71
N PRO A 10 19.34 16.82 -17.62
CA PRO A 10 18.96 15.42 -17.45
C PRO A 10 18.17 14.81 -18.64
N ASP A 11 17.59 15.67 -19.48
CA ASP A 11 16.75 15.32 -20.63
C ASP A 11 17.54 14.77 -21.85
N ASP A 12 18.87 14.91 -21.91
CA ASP A 12 19.63 14.61 -23.13
C ASP A 12 19.82 13.13 -23.45
N LEU A 13 19.79 12.24 -22.45
CA LEU A 13 20.07 10.81 -22.68
C LEU A 13 19.00 10.14 -23.56
N PHE A 14 17.75 10.60 -23.48
CA PHE A 14 16.61 9.99 -24.17
C PHE A 14 16.03 10.81 -25.32
N ASN A 15 16.49 12.05 -25.51
CA ASN A 15 16.20 12.84 -26.70
C ASN A 15 16.70 12.18 -27.99
N LEU A 16 17.63 11.22 -27.87
CA LEU A 16 18.17 10.43 -28.97
C LEU A 16 17.27 9.25 -29.37
N PHE A 17 16.30 8.87 -28.53
CA PHE A 17 15.42 7.73 -28.81
C PHE A 17 14.03 8.20 -29.25
N PRO A 18 13.39 7.52 -30.22
CA PRO A 18 12.02 7.80 -30.58
C PRO A 18 11.08 7.68 -29.37
N LYS A 19 10.18 8.65 -29.17
CA LYS A 19 9.27 8.68 -27.99
C LYS A 19 8.40 7.42 -27.84
N ASN A 20 8.08 6.77 -28.96
CA ASN A 20 7.34 5.50 -29.02
C ASN A 20 8.18 4.27 -28.63
N GLU A 21 9.50 4.42 -28.50
CA GLU A 21 10.43 3.34 -28.16
C GLU A 21 11.03 3.49 -26.75
N ILE A 22 10.86 4.63 -26.08
CA ILE A 22 11.39 4.89 -24.74
C ILE A 22 11.00 3.77 -23.75
N ASN A 23 9.76 3.28 -23.78
CA ASN A 23 9.32 2.19 -22.91
C ASN A 23 10.10 0.88 -23.15
N LYS A 24 10.50 0.62 -24.41
CA LYS A 24 11.30 -0.55 -24.77
C LYS A 24 12.72 -0.43 -24.24
N TYR A 25 13.33 0.75 -24.33
CA TYR A 25 14.67 0.99 -23.78
C TYR A 25 14.68 0.96 -22.25
N LEU A 26 13.68 1.57 -21.60
CA LEU A 26 13.52 1.48 -20.14
C LEU A 26 13.36 0.02 -19.68
N TRP A 27 12.65 -0.78 -20.47
CA TRP A 27 12.49 -2.22 -20.24
C TRP A 27 13.80 -2.99 -20.44
N GLU A 28 14.53 -2.78 -21.54
CA GLU A 28 15.84 -3.41 -21.78
C GLU A 28 16.87 -3.02 -20.72
N MET A 29 16.85 -1.77 -20.27
CA MET A 29 17.72 -1.27 -19.20
C MET A 29 17.36 -1.90 -17.85
N LEU A 30 16.07 -2.06 -17.54
CA LEU A 30 15.61 -2.75 -16.35
C LEU A 30 15.97 -4.25 -16.38
N GLN A 31 15.78 -4.92 -17.53
CA GLN A 31 16.19 -6.31 -17.73
C GLN A 31 17.70 -6.47 -17.53
N GLY A 32 18.51 -5.60 -18.15
CA GLY A 32 19.95 -5.56 -17.96
C GLY A 32 20.33 -5.36 -16.49
N TRP A 33 19.61 -4.48 -15.79
CA TRP A 33 19.83 -4.22 -14.38
C TRP A 33 19.45 -5.40 -13.48
N ILE A 34 18.34 -6.09 -13.73
CA ILE A 34 17.92 -7.29 -12.98
C ILE A 34 18.87 -8.47 -13.23
N ILE A 35 19.27 -8.70 -14.48
CA ILE A 35 20.29 -9.70 -14.83
C ILE A 35 21.63 -9.36 -14.15
N PHE A 36 21.96 -8.08 -14.04
CA PHE A 36 23.17 -7.63 -13.36
C PHE A 36 23.08 -7.81 -11.83
N LEU A 37 21.94 -7.47 -11.21
CA LEU A 37 21.70 -7.66 -9.77
C LEU A 37 21.77 -9.13 -9.34
N THR A 38 21.37 -10.05 -10.22
CA THR A 38 21.38 -11.49 -9.93
C THR A 38 22.78 -12.14 -9.99
N GLN A 39 23.83 -11.43 -10.42
CA GLN A 39 25.13 -12.03 -10.76
C GLN A 39 26.35 -11.70 -9.85
N ARG A 40 26.18 -11.12 -8.63
CA ARG A 40 27.25 -10.75 -7.62
C ARG A 40 28.09 -9.51 -8.05
N GLU A 41 28.72 -8.64 -7.24
CA GLU A 41 29.29 -8.57 -5.86
C GLU A 41 28.93 -7.22 -5.14
N LYS A 42 29.33 -7.04 -3.85
CA LYS A 42 29.02 -5.88 -2.96
C LYS A 42 30.19 -4.87 -2.86
N ASP A 43 30.53 -4.24 -3.96
CA ASP A 43 31.48 -3.12 -4.04
C ASP A 43 30.73 -1.78 -3.78
N ASP A 44 31.33 -0.85 -3.02
CA ASP A 44 30.72 0.45 -2.66
C ASP A 44 30.48 1.38 -3.88
N LEU A 45 31.35 1.32 -4.88
CA LEU A 45 31.23 2.03 -6.16
C LEU A 45 30.07 1.49 -7.00
N ASP A 46 29.88 0.17 -6.97
CA ASP A 46 28.72 -0.47 -7.60
C ASP A 46 27.41 -0.01 -6.96
N ILE A 47 27.35 0.09 -5.62
CA ILE A 47 26.18 0.60 -4.90
C ILE A 47 25.89 2.06 -5.29
N ALA A 48 26.91 2.92 -5.33
CA ALA A 48 26.74 4.32 -5.73
C ALA A 48 26.24 4.47 -7.17
N THR A 49 26.74 3.64 -8.08
CA THR A 49 26.32 3.63 -9.50
C THR A 49 24.88 3.14 -9.64
N ARG A 50 24.46 2.14 -8.85
CA ARG A 50 23.06 1.67 -8.78
C ARG A 50 22.12 2.76 -8.28
N MET A 51 22.48 3.46 -7.21
CA MET A 51 21.66 4.55 -6.66
C MET A 51 21.50 5.68 -7.67
N TYR A 52 22.58 6.08 -8.35
CA TYR A 52 22.53 7.12 -9.37
C TYR A 52 21.62 6.74 -10.55
N PHE A 53 21.73 5.50 -11.02
CA PHE A 53 20.87 4.97 -12.08
C PHE A 53 19.39 4.96 -11.65
N TYR A 54 19.10 4.52 -10.44
CA TYR A 54 17.75 4.53 -9.87
C TYR A 54 17.17 5.95 -9.76
N GLU A 55 17.97 6.92 -9.32
CA GLU A 55 17.55 8.33 -9.24
C GLU A 55 17.22 8.90 -10.63
N LEU A 56 18.04 8.60 -11.64
CA LEU A 56 17.81 9.03 -13.02
C LEU A 56 16.50 8.44 -13.57
N LEU A 57 16.31 7.13 -13.36
CA LEU A 57 15.14 6.40 -13.80
C LEU A 57 13.85 6.91 -13.12
N ASN A 58 13.90 7.16 -11.81
CA ASN A 58 12.80 7.69 -11.02
C ASN A 58 12.43 9.13 -11.45
N HIS A 59 13.43 9.97 -11.76
CA HIS A 59 13.20 11.33 -12.25
C HIS A 59 12.43 11.34 -13.57
N LEU A 60 12.83 10.49 -14.51
CA LEU A 60 12.23 10.38 -15.84
C LEU A 60 10.79 9.88 -15.79
N LEU A 61 10.49 8.93 -14.90
CA LEU A 61 9.15 8.36 -14.83
C LEU A 61 8.16 9.26 -14.11
N ARG A 62 8.61 10.05 -13.13
CA ARG A 62 7.79 11.16 -12.59
C ARG A 62 7.42 12.17 -13.67
N HIS A 63 8.28 12.38 -14.66
CA HIS A 63 7.98 13.25 -15.80
C HIS A 63 6.97 12.61 -16.75
N LEU A 64 7.02 11.28 -16.95
CA LEU A 64 6.04 10.55 -17.77
C LEU A 64 4.67 10.41 -17.09
N ASP A 65 4.63 10.19 -15.78
CA ASP A 65 3.39 10.01 -15.00
C ASP A 65 2.54 11.29 -14.98
N ARG A 66 3.20 12.45 -14.85
CA ARG A 66 2.56 13.78 -15.01
C ARG A 66 1.90 13.98 -16.38
N ASN A 67 2.35 13.28 -17.41
CA ASN A 67 1.75 13.33 -18.75
C ASN A 67 0.63 12.29 -18.95
N ARG A 68 0.57 11.25 -18.11
CA ARG A 68 -0.42 10.15 -18.17
C ARG A 68 -1.69 10.38 -17.37
N GLU A 69 -1.69 11.26 -16.36
CA GLU A 69 -2.90 11.64 -15.61
C GLU A 69 -4.06 12.18 -16.49
N LEU A 70 -3.80 12.44 -17.78
CA LEU A 70 -4.78 12.87 -18.77
C LEU A 70 -5.57 11.72 -19.45
N SER A 71 -5.22 10.45 -19.27
CA SER A 71 -5.99 9.32 -19.85
C SER A 71 -6.18 8.18 -18.85
N LYS A 72 -7.32 8.18 -18.14
CA LYS A 72 -7.79 7.04 -17.34
C LYS A 72 -8.50 6.02 -18.24
N GLU A 73 -7.77 5.32 -19.09
CA GLU A 73 -8.32 4.16 -19.82
C GLU A 73 -7.99 2.86 -19.08
N ALA A 74 -8.95 1.92 -19.09
CA ALA A 74 -8.77 0.60 -18.51
C ALA A 74 -7.75 -0.21 -19.33
N LEU A 75 -6.88 -0.95 -18.65
CA LEU A 75 -5.90 -1.84 -19.29
C LEU A 75 -6.60 -2.97 -20.06
N SER A 76 -6.09 -3.27 -21.23
CA SER A 76 -6.51 -4.42 -22.03
C SER A 76 -5.97 -5.73 -21.44
N THR A 77 -6.67 -6.85 -21.67
CA THR A 77 -6.22 -8.20 -21.26
C THR A 77 -4.79 -8.52 -21.72
N ARG A 78 -4.39 -8.02 -22.89
CA ARG A 78 -3.03 -8.21 -23.42
C ARG A 78 -1.95 -7.52 -22.58
N GLU A 79 -2.25 -6.38 -21.97
CA GLU A 79 -1.31 -5.64 -21.13
C GLU A 79 -1.14 -6.32 -19.76
N ILE A 80 -2.23 -6.87 -19.21
CA ILE A 80 -2.22 -7.69 -17.99
C ILE A 80 -1.32 -8.91 -18.20
N ASP A 81 -1.50 -9.62 -19.32
CA ASP A 81 -0.69 -10.79 -19.65
C ASP A 81 0.79 -10.45 -19.86
N ALA A 82 1.08 -9.31 -20.50
CA ALA A 82 2.45 -8.85 -20.69
C ALA A 82 3.15 -8.55 -19.36
N LEU A 83 2.47 -7.88 -18.42
CA LEU A 83 3.00 -7.63 -17.08
C LEU A 83 3.21 -8.94 -16.32
N GLY A 84 2.23 -9.85 -16.33
CA GLY A 84 2.34 -11.16 -15.69
C GLY A 84 3.56 -11.94 -16.19
N LEU A 85 3.75 -12.05 -17.50
CA LEU A 85 4.91 -12.70 -18.12
C LEU A 85 6.22 -12.00 -17.76
N ALA A 86 6.25 -10.67 -17.80
CA ALA A 86 7.40 -9.87 -17.36
C ALA A 86 7.80 -10.19 -15.91
N LEU A 87 6.85 -10.25 -15.00
CA LEU A 87 7.11 -10.58 -13.59
C LEU A 87 7.62 -12.02 -13.43
N ILE A 88 7.10 -12.98 -14.20
CA ILE A 88 7.56 -14.37 -14.19
C ILE A 88 9.03 -14.47 -14.62
N GLU A 89 9.37 -13.84 -15.74
CA GLU A 89 10.71 -13.89 -16.32
C GLU A 89 11.74 -13.13 -15.48
N LEU A 90 11.35 -11.99 -14.89
CA LEU A 90 12.28 -11.15 -14.12
C LEU A 90 12.52 -11.66 -12.70
N LEU A 91 11.49 -12.17 -12.04
CA LEU A 91 11.52 -12.42 -10.59
C LEU A 91 11.60 -13.90 -10.24
N HIS A 92 11.34 -14.77 -11.22
CA HIS A 92 11.21 -16.21 -11.02
C HIS A 92 10.38 -16.56 -9.77
N PRO A 93 9.15 -16.03 -9.66
CA PRO A 93 8.35 -16.21 -8.46
C PRO A 93 7.93 -17.67 -8.31
N LEU A 94 7.61 -18.05 -7.08
CA LEU A 94 7.02 -19.35 -6.76
C LEU A 94 5.55 -19.41 -7.17
N ALA A 95 4.84 -18.29 -7.04
CA ALA A 95 3.47 -18.12 -7.46
C ALA A 95 3.16 -16.65 -7.71
N ILE A 96 2.18 -16.37 -8.56
CA ILE A 96 1.58 -15.04 -8.71
C ILE A 96 0.08 -15.18 -8.52
N TYR A 97 -0.50 -14.32 -7.69
CA TYR A 97 -1.94 -14.16 -7.55
C TYR A 97 -2.33 -12.79 -8.07
N TRP A 98 -3.45 -12.73 -8.77
CA TRP A 98 -3.96 -11.49 -9.34
C TRP A 98 -5.42 -11.32 -8.95
N LYS A 99 -5.77 -10.08 -8.57
CA LYS A 99 -7.13 -9.74 -8.19
C LYS A 99 -7.44 -8.29 -8.54
N GLU A 100 -8.61 -8.05 -9.10
CA GLU A 100 -9.12 -6.70 -9.30
C GLU A 100 -10.02 -6.29 -8.13
N SER A 101 -9.75 -5.14 -7.52
CA SER A 101 -10.57 -4.55 -6.47
C SER A 101 -10.67 -3.05 -6.63
N ALA A 102 -11.88 -2.51 -6.70
CA ALA A 102 -12.14 -1.07 -6.81
C ALA A 102 -11.33 -0.37 -7.92
N GLN A 103 -11.24 -0.99 -9.10
CA GLN A 103 -10.48 -0.50 -10.27
C GLN A 103 -8.95 -0.52 -10.09
N ILE A 104 -8.44 -1.14 -9.02
CA ILE A 104 -7.03 -1.40 -8.78
C ILE A 104 -6.76 -2.89 -9.01
N GLN A 105 -5.73 -3.18 -9.79
CA GLN A 105 -5.22 -4.51 -10.05
C GLN A 105 -4.12 -4.82 -9.04
N HIS A 106 -4.40 -5.75 -8.13
CA HIS A 106 -3.46 -6.21 -7.13
C HIS A 106 -2.73 -7.46 -7.63
N TRP A 107 -1.41 -7.40 -7.63
CA TRP A 107 -0.52 -8.51 -7.96
C TRP A 107 0.24 -8.94 -6.71
N TYR A 108 0.01 -10.16 -6.24
CA TYR A 108 0.72 -10.72 -5.11
C TYR A 108 1.77 -11.71 -5.61
N ILE A 109 3.02 -11.30 -5.55
CA ILE A 109 4.17 -12.05 -6.07
C ILE A 109 4.79 -12.81 -4.91
N LEU A 110 4.68 -14.13 -4.97
CA LEU A 110 5.25 -15.02 -3.98
C LEU A 110 6.69 -15.35 -4.34
N LEU A 111 7.63 -14.84 -3.57
CA LEU A 111 9.05 -14.98 -3.83
C LEU A 111 9.65 -16.11 -2.97
N PRO A 112 10.75 -16.74 -3.44
CA PRO A 112 11.55 -17.62 -2.60
C PRO A 112 12.10 -16.86 -1.38
N HIS A 113 12.79 -17.57 -0.49
CA HIS A 113 13.36 -16.90 0.68
C HIS A 113 14.43 -15.88 0.24
N LEU A 114 14.09 -14.61 0.39
CA LEU A 114 15.00 -13.47 0.27
C LEU A 114 15.47 -13.05 1.67
N SER A 115 16.69 -12.56 1.76
CA SER A 115 17.13 -11.79 2.92
C SER A 115 16.33 -10.47 3.02
N PRO A 116 16.26 -9.84 4.21
CA PRO A 116 15.56 -8.55 4.37
C PRO A 116 16.05 -7.47 3.39
N ASP A 117 17.36 -7.35 3.21
CA ASP A 117 17.95 -6.35 2.30
C ASP A 117 17.54 -6.60 0.84
N GLU A 118 17.57 -7.86 0.38
CA GLU A 118 17.12 -8.23 -0.97
C GLU A 118 15.62 -7.98 -1.16
N HIS A 119 14.82 -8.21 -0.13
CA HIS A 119 13.39 -7.95 -0.18
C HIS A 119 13.09 -6.44 -0.26
N ASP A 120 13.78 -5.60 0.53
CA ASP A 120 13.63 -4.15 0.50
C ASP A 120 14.08 -3.54 -0.84
N GLU A 121 15.21 -4.00 -1.39
CA GLU A 121 15.69 -3.59 -2.71
C GLU A 121 14.66 -3.96 -3.78
N LEU A 122 14.19 -5.21 -3.77
CA LEU A 122 13.25 -5.71 -4.76
C LEU A 122 11.88 -5.04 -4.68
N GLU A 123 11.36 -4.81 -3.46
CA GLU A 123 10.11 -4.07 -3.25
C GLU A 123 10.21 -2.65 -3.78
N THR A 124 11.38 -2.01 -3.69
CA THR A 124 11.61 -0.70 -4.27
C THR A 124 11.51 -0.73 -5.80
N VAL A 125 12.17 -1.70 -6.45
CA VAL A 125 12.13 -1.86 -7.92
C VAL A 125 10.73 -2.21 -8.42
N ILE A 126 10.04 -3.09 -7.71
CA ILE A 126 8.71 -3.56 -8.09
C ILE A 126 7.65 -2.51 -7.80
N GLY A 127 7.75 -1.80 -6.68
CA GLY A 127 6.91 -0.64 -6.39
C GLY A 127 7.07 0.43 -7.48
N PHE A 128 8.31 0.62 -7.95
CA PHE A 128 8.61 1.46 -9.10
C PHE A 128 7.94 0.95 -10.40
N LEU A 129 8.04 -0.34 -10.73
CA LEU A 129 7.35 -0.94 -11.89
C LEU A 129 5.83 -0.77 -11.82
N GLY A 130 5.23 -1.04 -10.66
CA GLY A 130 3.80 -0.89 -10.43
C GLY A 130 3.35 0.57 -10.59
N SER A 131 4.17 1.53 -10.14
CA SER A 131 3.85 2.96 -10.28
C SER A 131 3.82 3.44 -11.74
N CYS A 132 4.57 2.78 -12.63
CA CYS A 132 4.58 3.11 -14.06
C CYS A 132 3.29 2.69 -14.78
N GLN A 133 2.46 1.83 -14.18
CA GLN A 133 1.20 1.38 -14.76
C GLN A 133 0.03 1.81 -13.87
N SER A 134 -0.63 2.90 -14.27
CA SER A 134 -1.80 3.42 -13.55
C SER A 134 -2.80 2.30 -13.25
N GLY A 135 -3.16 2.14 -11.97
CA GLY A 135 -4.10 1.13 -11.52
C GLY A 135 -3.48 -0.20 -11.11
N ASN A 136 -2.16 -0.40 -11.14
CA ASN A 136 -1.53 -1.61 -10.61
C ASN A 136 -0.90 -1.37 -9.23
N GLN A 137 -1.10 -2.33 -8.32
CA GLN A 137 -0.37 -2.42 -7.06
C GLN A 137 0.28 -3.79 -6.96
N ILE A 138 1.60 -3.81 -6.82
CA ILE A 138 2.37 -5.03 -6.76
C ILE A 138 2.89 -5.23 -5.33
N HIS A 139 2.63 -6.42 -4.78
CA HIS A 139 2.92 -6.81 -3.41
C HIS A 139 3.89 -7.98 -3.41
N CYS A 140 5.09 -7.79 -2.86
CA CYS A 140 6.11 -8.83 -2.79
C CYS A 140 6.02 -9.55 -1.45
N ILE A 141 5.74 -10.85 -1.47
CA ILE A 141 5.53 -11.64 -0.26
C ILE A 141 6.49 -12.82 -0.26
N SER A 142 7.21 -13.04 0.85
CA SER A 142 8.02 -14.24 0.98
C SER A 142 7.15 -15.48 1.24
N ALA A 143 7.52 -16.61 0.65
CA ALA A 143 6.75 -17.86 0.80
C ALA A 143 6.58 -18.31 2.26
N SER A 144 7.64 -18.18 3.06
CA SER A 144 7.60 -18.52 4.48
C SER A 144 6.65 -17.61 5.26
N TYR A 145 6.65 -16.31 4.97
CA TYR A 145 5.73 -15.36 5.59
C TYR A 145 4.28 -15.66 5.21
N LEU A 146 3.99 -15.90 3.93
CA LEU A 146 2.63 -16.21 3.47
C LEU A 146 2.09 -17.48 4.12
N LYS A 147 2.85 -18.59 4.06
CA LYS A 147 2.45 -19.88 4.66
C LYS A 147 2.13 -19.70 6.14
N LYS A 148 3.03 -19.09 6.90
CA LYS A 148 2.84 -18.81 8.34
C LYS A 148 1.59 -17.96 8.60
N ASN A 149 1.35 -16.91 7.80
CA ASN A 149 0.21 -16.02 8.01
C ASN A 149 -1.12 -16.67 7.65
N LEU A 150 -1.14 -17.53 6.63
CA LEU A 150 -2.33 -18.30 6.28
C LEU A 150 -2.66 -19.34 7.38
N GLU A 151 -1.65 -20.02 7.92
CA GLU A 151 -1.81 -20.98 9.03
C GLU A 151 -2.41 -20.34 10.29
N ILE A 152 -1.95 -19.14 10.66
CA ILE A 152 -2.48 -18.42 11.84
C ILE A 152 -3.82 -17.70 11.55
N GLY A 153 -4.35 -17.84 10.34
CA GLY A 153 -5.59 -17.20 9.90
C GLY A 153 -5.49 -15.68 9.85
N ASN A 154 -4.62 -15.16 8.98
CA ASN A 154 -4.57 -13.74 8.63
C ASN A 154 -5.73 -13.41 7.67
N PRO A 155 -6.75 -12.62 8.09
CA PRO A 155 -7.95 -12.42 7.29
C PRO A 155 -7.67 -11.66 5.99
N TYR A 156 -6.69 -10.76 5.96
CA TYR A 156 -6.33 -10.03 4.74
C TYR A 156 -5.78 -10.98 3.67
N LEU A 157 -4.77 -11.79 4.01
CA LEU A 157 -4.20 -12.73 3.04
C LEU A 157 -5.23 -13.79 2.62
N TRP A 158 -6.11 -14.22 3.52
CA TRP A 158 -7.22 -15.11 3.17
C TRP A 158 -8.26 -14.49 2.23
N SER A 159 -8.42 -13.16 2.24
CA SER A 159 -9.31 -12.47 1.31
C SER A 159 -8.66 -12.16 -0.05
N GLU A 160 -7.33 -12.10 -0.10
CA GLU A 160 -6.59 -11.61 -1.27
C GLU A 160 -5.83 -12.69 -2.03
N VAL A 161 -5.36 -13.73 -1.33
CA VAL A 161 -4.55 -14.80 -1.88
C VAL A 161 -5.29 -16.13 -1.71
N LEU A 162 -6.14 -16.45 -2.68
CA LEU A 162 -6.83 -17.73 -2.73
C LEU A 162 -6.01 -18.73 -3.54
N PRO A 163 -5.58 -19.88 -2.95
CA PRO A 163 -4.77 -20.86 -3.66
C PRO A 163 -5.38 -21.38 -4.96
N SER A 164 -6.72 -21.37 -5.06
CA SER A 164 -7.48 -21.78 -6.25
C SER A 164 -7.47 -20.75 -7.40
N GLU A 165 -6.98 -19.54 -7.17
CA GLU A 165 -7.06 -18.40 -8.11
C GLU A 165 -5.66 -17.88 -8.50
N ALA A 166 -4.65 -18.76 -8.50
CA ALA A 166 -3.31 -18.38 -8.93
C ALA A 166 -3.28 -18.03 -10.42
N TYR A 167 -2.69 -16.88 -10.75
CA TYR A 167 -2.36 -16.49 -12.12
C TYR A 167 -1.20 -17.35 -12.66
N TYR A 168 -0.22 -17.64 -11.80
CA TYR A 168 0.94 -18.46 -12.12
C TYR A 168 1.38 -19.30 -10.93
N LEU A 169 1.84 -20.53 -11.22
CA LEU A 169 2.46 -21.44 -10.25
C LEU A 169 3.74 -22.00 -10.86
N ALA A 170 4.85 -21.88 -10.14
CA ALA A 170 6.10 -22.48 -10.57
C ALA A 170 6.02 -24.02 -10.57
N PRO A 171 6.77 -24.71 -11.46
CA PRO A 171 6.87 -26.16 -11.42
C PRO A 171 7.33 -26.66 -10.05
N GLY A 172 6.59 -27.61 -9.48
CA GLY A 172 6.89 -28.17 -8.15
C GLY A 172 6.49 -27.26 -6.98
N PHE A 173 5.72 -26.19 -7.21
CA PHE A 173 5.20 -25.36 -6.14
C PHE A 173 4.38 -26.17 -5.14
N GLU A 174 4.77 -26.10 -3.87
CA GLU A 174 4.03 -26.73 -2.79
C GLU A 174 2.72 -25.97 -2.52
N PRO A 175 1.58 -26.67 -2.43
CA PRO A 175 0.31 -26.03 -2.12
C PRO A 175 0.37 -25.20 -0.83
N LEU A 176 -0.25 -24.02 -0.86
CA LEU A 176 -0.45 -23.21 0.34
C LEU A 176 -1.41 -23.91 1.33
N PRO A 177 -1.26 -23.65 2.64
CA PRO A 177 -2.15 -24.23 3.65
C PRO A 177 -3.61 -23.83 3.39
N LEU A 178 -4.50 -24.82 3.41
CA LEU A 178 -5.94 -24.64 3.24
C LEU A 178 -6.65 -24.76 4.57
N LEU A 179 -7.23 -23.65 5.06
CA LEU A 179 -8.16 -23.68 6.19
C LEU A 179 -9.50 -24.25 5.74
N LYS A 180 -10.15 -25.03 6.60
CA LYS A 180 -11.53 -25.49 6.36
C LYS A 180 -12.49 -24.30 6.41
N ASP A 181 -13.65 -24.41 5.78
CA ASP A 181 -14.62 -23.31 5.71
C ASP A 181 -15.03 -22.79 7.11
N LYS A 182 -15.23 -23.70 8.07
CA LYS A 182 -15.50 -23.33 9.47
C LYS A 182 -14.36 -22.54 10.11
N GLU A 183 -13.11 -22.85 9.79
CA GLU A 183 -11.93 -22.13 10.31
C GLU A 183 -11.79 -20.77 9.64
N GLN A 184 -12.01 -20.69 8.32
CA GLN A 184 -12.06 -19.42 7.58
C GLN A 184 -13.15 -18.51 8.14
N GLN A 185 -14.36 -19.05 8.36
CA GLN A 185 -15.47 -18.31 8.97
C GLN A 185 -15.07 -17.73 10.34
N GLN A 186 -14.44 -18.53 11.20
CA GLN A 186 -13.98 -18.07 12.51
C GLN A 186 -12.91 -16.98 12.41
N VAL A 187 -12.01 -17.04 11.43
CA VAL A 187 -11.00 -16.01 11.17
C VAL A 187 -11.67 -14.67 10.89
N PHE A 188 -12.62 -14.64 9.96
CA PHE A 188 -13.32 -13.40 9.61
C PHE A 188 -14.27 -12.92 10.72
N SER A 189 -14.98 -13.82 11.42
CA SER A 189 -15.82 -13.43 12.57
C SER A 189 -15.01 -12.76 13.68
N LYS A 190 -13.81 -13.26 13.99
CA LYS A 190 -12.91 -12.62 14.96
C LYS A 190 -12.36 -11.28 14.46
N ALA A 191 -12.18 -11.12 13.16
CA ALA A 191 -11.77 -9.84 12.56
C ALA A 191 -12.88 -8.79 12.68
N VAL A 192 -14.13 -9.20 12.40
CA VAL A 192 -15.35 -8.38 12.61
C VAL A 192 -15.43 -7.90 14.05
N GLU A 193 -15.37 -8.82 15.02
CA GLU A 193 -15.45 -8.48 16.45
C GLU A 193 -14.40 -7.44 16.86
N ARG A 194 -13.15 -7.61 16.42
CA ARG A 194 -12.06 -6.65 16.70
C ARG A 194 -12.35 -5.27 16.11
N LEU A 195 -12.81 -5.22 14.86
CA LEU A 195 -13.11 -3.95 14.21
C LEU A 195 -14.30 -3.27 14.89
N GLU A 196 -15.37 -4.00 15.23
CA GLU A 196 -16.54 -3.47 15.93
C GLU A 196 -16.17 -2.83 17.27
N ILE A 197 -15.38 -3.53 18.10
CA ILE A 197 -14.91 -3.00 19.38
C ILE A 197 -14.12 -1.70 19.17
N GLY A 198 -13.23 -1.71 18.18
CA GLY A 198 -12.40 -0.56 17.84
C GLY A 198 -13.18 0.65 17.33
N LEU A 199 -14.13 0.42 16.42
CA LEU A 199 -14.98 1.48 15.86
C LEU A 199 -15.94 2.04 16.89
N LYS A 200 -16.51 1.20 17.76
CA LYS A 200 -17.32 1.69 18.89
C LYS A 200 -16.54 2.70 19.74
N LYS A 201 -15.26 2.41 20.04
CA LYS A 201 -14.40 3.34 20.78
C LYS A 201 -14.07 4.61 19.99
N ALA A 202 -13.86 4.50 18.68
CA ALA A 202 -13.66 5.67 17.83
C ALA A 202 -14.91 6.57 17.80
N GLU A 203 -16.10 5.97 17.75
CA GLU A 203 -17.40 6.66 17.83
C GLU A 203 -17.61 7.33 19.17
N GLU A 204 -17.22 6.70 20.29
CA GLU A 204 -17.25 7.33 21.61
C GLU A 204 -16.42 8.62 21.64
N PHE A 205 -15.19 8.60 21.10
CA PHE A 205 -14.37 9.80 20.95
C PHE A 205 -15.00 10.85 20.03
N TRP A 206 -15.68 10.40 18.96
CA TRP A 206 -16.35 11.31 18.03
C TRP A 206 -17.51 12.03 18.70
N VAL A 207 -18.38 11.31 19.42
CA VAL A 207 -19.49 11.88 20.19
C VAL A 207 -18.98 12.88 21.22
N LEU A 208 -17.92 12.52 21.96
CA LEU A 208 -17.27 13.43 22.90
C LEU A 208 -16.73 14.68 22.19
N ALA A 209 -16.11 14.54 21.02
CA ALA A 209 -15.62 15.67 20.23
C ALA A 209 -16.76 16.61 19.84
N GLN A 210 -17.93 16.09 19.45
CA GLN A 210 -19.08 16.91 19.08
C GLN A 210 -19.68 17.69 20.26
N GLN A 211 -19.52 17.18 21.48
CA GLN A 211 -20.00 17.83 22.71
C GLN A 211 -18.95 18.77 23.34
N THR A 212 -17.71 18.72 22.85
CA THR A 212 -16.58 19.46 23.40
C THR A 212 -16.33 20.73 22.61
N GLU A 213 -16.22 21.85 23.31
CA GLU A 213 -15.82 23.13 22.73
C GLU A 213 -14.33 23.44 22.98
N GLY A 214 -13.79 24.37 22.19
CA GLY A 214 -12.44 24.90 22.42
C GLY A 214 -11.29 23.98 22.01
N ASN A 215 -10.20 24.01 22.80
CA ASN A 215 -8.92 23.42 22.42
C ASN A 215 -8.86 21.89 22.53
N MET A 216 -9.82 21.26 23.20
CA MET A 216 -9.86 19.80 23.39
C MET A 216 -10.54 19.08 22.22
N LYS A 217 -11.41 19.76 21.46
CA LYS A 217 -12.10 19.16 20.30
C LYS A 217 -11.12 18.59 19.26
N PRO A 218 -10.07 19.30 18.82
CA PRO A 218 -9.11 18.75 17.85
C PRO A 218 -8.33 17.53 18.36
N PHE A 219 -8.07 17.45 19.67
CA PHE A 219 -7.45 16.26 20.28
C PHE A 219 -8.38 15.04 20.17
N LEU A 220 -9.66 15.22 20.51
CA LEU A 220 -10.64 14.13 20.41
C LEU A 220 -10.84 13.68 18.96
N LEU A 221 -10.82 14.60 17.98
CA LEU A 221 -10.85 14.25 16.56
C LEU A 221 -9.62 13.45 16.11
N HIS A 222 -8.43 13.78 16.62
CA HIS A 222 -7.23 12.97 16.41
C HIS A 222 -7.41 11.56 16.99
N GLN A 223 -7.89 11.43 18.23
CA GLN A 223 -8.11 10.13 18.88
C GLN A 223 -9.17 9.28 18.17
N THR A 224 -10.26 9.88 17.69
CA THR A 224 -11.23 9.21 16.81
C THR A 224 -10.54 8.62 15.59
N THR A 225 -9.72 9.42 14.91
CA THR A 225 -9.04 9.02 13.67
C THR A 225 -8.02 7.91 13.93
N GLU A 226 -7.17 8.08 14.95
CA GLU A 226 -6.17 7.08 15.34
C GLU A 226 -6.85 5.75 15.68
N MET A 227 -7.90 5.78 16.51
CA MET A 227 -8.59 4.57 16.94
C MET A 227 -9.24 3.84 15.77
N ALA A 228 -9.92 4.55 14.86
CA ALA A 228 -10.55 3.94 13.70
C ALA A 228 -9.53 3.23 12.80
N LEU A 229 -8.44 3.94 12.43
CA LEU A 229 -7.42 3.39 11.55
C LEU A 229 -6.66 2.21 12.19
N ARG A 230 -6.26 2.33 13.47
CA ARG A 230 -5.59 1.22 14.18
C ARG A 230 -6.47 -0.01 14.27
N SER A 231 -7.77 0.17 14.43
CA SER A 231 -8.74 -0.94 14.49
C SER A 231 -8.85 -1.68 13.16
N ILE A 232 -8.77 -0.97 12.03
CA ILE A 232 -8.69 -1.58 10.69
C ILE A 232 -7.44 -2.44 10.57
N LEU A 233 -6.26 -1.89 10.88
CA LEU A 233 -4.98 -2.60 10.81
C LEU A 233 -5.00 -3.87 11.70
N PHE A 234 -5.56 -3.74 12.90
CA PHE A 234 -5.63 -4.84 13.85
C PHE A 234 -6.64 -5.91 13.43
N ALA A 235 -7.78 -5.53 12.83
CA ALA A 235 -8.75 -6.47 12.32
C ALA A 235 -8.20 -7.30 11.16
N TRP A 236 -7.54 -6.64 10.19
CA TRP A 236 -7.06 -7.26 8.95
C TRP A 236 -5.76 -8.05 9.09
N GLU A 237 -4.80 -7.58 9.88
CA GLU A 237 -3.47 -8.21 9.96
C GLU A 237 -3.01 -8.50 11.39
N LYS A 238 -3.85 -8.22 12.41
CA LYS A 238 -3.43 -8.21 13.84
C LYS A 238 -2.22 -7.29 14.06
N LEU A 239 -2.12 -6.24 13.24
CA LEU A 239 -0.99 -5.33 13.21
C LEU A 239 -1.20 -4.20 14.23
N ASP A 240 -0.44 -4.23 15.32
CA ASP A 240 -0.42 -3.14 16.30
C ASP A 240 0.74 -2.17 16.01
N LYS A 241 0.47 -1.11 15.23
CA LYS A 241 1.44 -0.05 14.97
C LYS A 241 1.51 0.93 16.14
N LYS A 242 2.68 1.00 16.79
CA LYS A 242 3.00 1.96 17.85
C LYS A 242 3.34 3.35 17.28
N THR A 243 2.42 3.94 16.53
CA THR A 243 2.52 5.31 16.03
C THR A 243 1.24 6.08 16.30
N HIS A 244 1.37 7.37 16.53
CA HIS A 244 0.25 8.32 16.65
C HIS A 244 0.12 9.20 15.40
N GLU A 245 0.96 8.98 14.40
CA GLU A 245 0.94 9.72 13.13
C GLU A 245 -0.16 9.18 12.22
N ILE A 246 -1.18 10.00 11.99
CA ILE A 246 -2.33 9.71 11.16
C ILE A 246 -1.91 9.44 9.72
N ARG A 247 -0.92 10.18 9.19
CA ARG A 247 -0.37 9.93 7.84
C ARG A 247 0.13 8.49 7.69
N VAL A 248 0.86 8.00 8.68
CA VAL A 248 1.40 6.64 8.66
C VAL A 248 0.26 5.63 8.70
N LEU A 249 -0.71 5.83 9.59
CA LEU A 249 -1.88 4.95 9.71
C LEU A 249 -2.73 4.91 8.44
N LEU A 250 -2.97 6.06 7.80
CA LEU A 250 -3.70 6.14 6.53
C LEU A 250 -3.00 5.37 5.41
N ARG A 251 -1.67 5.50 5.30
CA ARG A 251 -0.88 4.76 4.31
C ARG A 251 -0.99 3.24 4.51
N PHE A 252 -1.05 2.76 5.75
CA PHE A 252 -1.29 1.35 6.01
C PHE A 252 -2.75 0.96 5.74
N ALA A 253 -3.71 1.81 6.10
CA ALA A 253 -5.13 1.54 5.89
C ALA A 253 -5.51 1.54 4.41
N SER A 254 -4.82 2.32 3.56
CA SER A 254 -5.09 2.40 2.12
C SER A 254 -4.85 1.07 1.39
N LYS A 255 -4.06 0.17 1.98
CA LYS A 255 -3.88 -1.22 1.51
C LYS A 255 -5.21 -2.00 1.51
N TYR A 256 -6.11 -1.69 2.44
CA TYR A 256 -7.39 -2.38 2.58
C TYR A 256 -8.52 -1.65 1.85
N ASN A 257 -8.44 -0.32 1.77
CA ASN A 257 -9.41 0.51 1.10
C ASN A 257 -8.74 1.78 0.56
N SER A 258 -8.63 1.88 -0.76
CA SER A 258 -7.94 2.98 -1.44
C SER A 258 -8.49 4.37 -1.10
N LYS A 259 -9.78 4.47 -0.72
CA LYS A 259 -10.42 5.73 -0.32
C LYS A 259 -9.70 6.41 0.85
N PHE A 260 -8.99 5.67 1.72
CA PHE A 260 -8.21 6.27 2.80
C PHE A 260 -7.07 7.16 2.29
N GLN A 261 -6.46 6.83 1.16
CA GLN A 261 -5.39 7.64 0.57
C GLN A 261 -5.92 8.98 0.06
N GLU A 262 -7.19 9.01 -0.37
CA GLU A 262 -7.83 10.19 -0.97
C GLU A 262 -8.36 11.18 0.08
N VAL A 263 -8.50 10.76 1.35
CA VAL A 263 -9.07 11.59 2.42
C VAL A 263 -8.35 12.93 2.53
N PHE A 264 -7.02 12.93 2.49
CA PHE A 264 -6.19 14.14 2.57
C PHE A 264 -5.39 14.33 1.28
N SER A 265 -6.09 14.57 0.18
CA SER A 265 -5.49 14.81 -1.15
C SER A 265 -5.36 16.30 -1.48
N GLY A 266 -4.41 16.64 -2.35
CA GLY A 266 -4.21 18.00 -2.87
C GLY A 266 -3.91 19.04 -1.77
N GLU A 267 -4.79 20.05 -1.64
CA GLU A 267 -4.63 21.16 -0.71
C GLU A 267 -4.84 20.78 0.78
N ASP A 268 -5.25 19.54 1.07
CA ASP A 268 -5.52 19.08 2.43
C ASP A 268 -4.27 18.66 3.22
N GLU A 269 -3.09 18.75 2.62
CA GLU A 269 -1.79 18.48 3.27
C GLU A 269 -1.61 19.34 4.55
N LEU A 270 -2.11 20.58 4.55
CA LEU A 270 -2.12 21.43 5.75
C LEU A 270 -3.03 20.87 6.85
N ILE A 271 -4.17 20.28 6.49
CA ILE A 271 -5.12 19.68 7.43
C ILE A 271 -4.55 18.38 8.02
N LEU A 272 -3.87 17.57 7.21
CA LEU A 272 -3.20 16.36 7.68
C LEU A 272 -2.09 16.69 8.69
N ASN A 273 -1.24 17.65 8.35
CA ASN A 273 -0.20 18.13 9.28
C ASN A 273 -0.78 18.73 10.56
N LEU A 274 -1.97 19.34 10.47
CA LEU A 274 -2.66 19.90 11.61
C LEU A 274 -3.22 18.82 12.54
N ILE A 275 -3.85 17.76 12.01
CA ILE A 275 -4.40 16.68 12.85
C ILE A 275 -3.29 15.94 13.61
N ASP A 276 -2.15 15.67 12.97
CA ASP A 276 -0.99 15.05 13.63
C ASP A 276 -0.48 15.92 14.79
N LYS A 277 -0.42 17.24 14.58
CA LYS A 277 -0.03 18.21 15.61
C LYS A 277 -1.03 18.32 16.75
N CYS A 278 -2.30 17.98 16.54
CA CYS A 278 -3.32 18.07 17.58
C CYS A 278 -3.07 17.09 18.73
N TYR A 279 -2.40 15.95 18.50
CA TYR A 279 -2.10 14.99 19.56
C TYR A 279 -1.19 15.59 20.65
N THR A 280 -0.10 16.24 20.25
CA THR A 280 0.91 16.76 21.18
C THR A 280 0.61 18.20 21.59
N ASN A 281 0.27 19.08 20.65
CA ASN A 281 0.20 20.51 20.96
C ASN A 281 -0.97 20.87 21.87
N THR A 282 -2.13 20.21 21.73
CA THR A 282 -3.29 20.47 22.61
C THR A 282 -3.00 20.13 24.07
N ARG A 283 -2.06 19.22 24.32
CA ARG A 283 -1.69 18.75 25.67
C ARG A 283 -0.58 19.57 26.31
N TYR A 284 0.32 20.12 25.52
CA TYR A 284 1.58 20.70 26.02
C TYR A 284 1.80 22.18 25.65
N LYS A 285 0.98 22.76 24.78
CA LYS A 285 1.11 24.17 24.36
C LYS A 285 -0.15 24.94 24.70
N GLU A 286 -0.07 25.78 25.73
CA GLU A 286 -1.19 26.60 26.22
C GLU A 286 -1.76 27.51 25.12
N ASP A 287 -0.92 28.00 24.22
CA ASP A 287 -1.30 28.90 23.12
C ASP A 287 -1.75 28.17 21.83
N PHE A 288 -1.76 26.83 21.81
CA PHE A 288 -2.15 26.12 20.60
C PHE A 288 -3.66 26.26 20.35
N LYS A 289 -4.00 27.04 19.33
CA LYS A 289 -5.37 27.25 18.87
C LYS A 289 -5.50 26.85 17.41
N VAL A 290 -6.49 26.02 17.13
CA VAL A 290 -6.88 25.70 15.76
C VAL A 290 -7.94 26.71 15.30
N GLU A 291 -7.74 27.38 14.18
CA GLU A 291 -8.74 28.28 13.60
C GLU A 291 -10.03 27.53 13.25
N GLN A 292 -11.18 28.18 13.42
CA GLN A 292 -12.50 27.57 13.21
C GLN A 292 -12.66 26.94 11.81
N LYS A 293 -12.14 27.61 10.76
CA LYS A 293 -12.19 27.10 9.39
C LYS A 293 -11.49 25.74 9.22
N TYR A 294 -10.38 25.53 9.94
CA TYR A 294 -9.64 24.28 9.90
C TYR A 294 -10.29 23.21 10.79
N ARG A 295 -10.95 23.60 11.89
CA ARG A 295 -11.75 22.67 12.72
C ARG A 295 -12.87 22.02 11.92
N LEU A 296 -13.63 22.82 11.18
CA LEU A 296 -14.73 22.31 10.33
C LEU A 296 -14.20 21.33 9.26
N LYS A 297 -13.06 21.66 8.63
CA LYS A 297 -12.39 20.74 7.69
C LYS A 297 -11.94 19.44 8.37
N LEU A 298 -11.31 19.52 9.55
CA LEU A 298 -10.90 18.35 10.33
C LEU A 298 -12.10 17.45 10.65
N GLU A 299 -13.19 18.01 11.17
CA GLU A 299 -14.42 17.27 11.48
C GLU A 299 -14.96 16.54 10.26
N HIS A 300 -14.98 17.21 9.10
CA HIS A 300 -15.40 16.58 7.85
C HIS A 300 -14.50 15.39 7.48
N LYS A 301 -13.18 15.57 7.51
CA LYS A 301 -12.22 14.48 7.18
C LYS A 301 -12.30 13.31 8.15
N VAL A 302 -12.41 13.58 9.45
CA VAL A 302 -12.58 12.52 10.48
C VAL A 302 -13.87 11.75 10.25
N LYS A 303 -14.98 12.44 9.89
CA LYS A 303 -16.24 11.79 9.55
C LYS A 303 -16.12 10.91 8.29
N GLN A 304 -15.36 11.33 7.28
CA GLN A 304 -15.09 10.50 6.10
C GLN A 304 -14.32 9.22 6.49
N ILE A 305 -13.30 9.33 7.33
CA ILE A 305 -12.54 8.18 7.82
C ILE A 305 -13.43 7.20 8.58
N LEU A 306 -14.30 7.69 9.48
CA LEU A 306 -15.27 6.83 10.16
C LEU A 306 -16.18 6.11 9.15
N SER A 307 -16.73 6.84 8.19
CA SER A 307 -17.58 6.25 7.15
C SER A 307 -16.86 5.14 6.37
N TYR A 308 -15.63 5.36 5.93
CA TYR A 308 -14.84 4.34 5.21
C TYR A 308 -14.46 3.17 6.12
N SER A 309 -14.28 3.43 7.42
CA SER A 309 -14.03 2.37 8.39
C SER A 309 -15.27 1.49 8.62
N THR A 310 -16.46 2.09 8.61
CA THR A 310 -17.74 1.35 8.64
C THR A 310 -17.94 0.55 7.36
N ASP A 311 -17.61 1.09 6.18
CA ASP A 311 -17.63 0.33 4.91
C ASP A 311 -16.75 -0.93 5.01
N GLU A 312 -15.55 -0.81 5.60
CA GLU A 312 -14.66 -1.96 5.83
C GLU A 312 -15.22 -2.99 6.80
N LEU A 313 -15.96 -2.56 7.83
CA LEU A 313 -16.65 -3.47 8.73
C LEU A 313 -17.72 -4.29 7.99
N GLU A 314 -18.53 -3.63 7.16
CA GLU A 314 -19.55 -4.32 6.37
C GLU A 314 -18.92 -5.27 5.34
N ARG A 315 -17.77 -4.89 4.75
CA ARG A 315 -16.98 -5.79 3.90
C ARG A 315 -16.53 -7.05 4.65
N LEU A 316 -15.99 -6.90 5.86
CA LEU A 316 -15.58 -8.03 6.70
C LEU A 316 -16.75 -8.92 7.11
N LYS A 317 -17.91 -8.34 7.43
CA LYS A 317 -19.14 -9.10 7.70
C LYS A 317 -19.59 -9.90 6.49
N GLY A 318 -19.55 -9.30 5.29
CA GLY A 318 -19.84 -10.00 4.04
C GLY A 318 -18.94 -11.21 3.81
N LEU A 319 -17.63 -11.07 4.06
CA LEU A 319 -16.67 -12.17 3.97
C LEU A 319 -16.95 -13.27 5.01
N ALA A 320 -17.26 -12.90 6.25
CA ALA A 320 -17.61 -13.86 7.29
C ALA A 320 -18.88 -14.67 6.95
N LEU A 321 -19.88 -14.03 6.34
CA LEU A 321 -21.13 -14.68 5.95
C LEU A 321 -20.95 -15.59 4.73
N ALA A 322 -20.23 -15.12 3.70
CA ALA A 322 -20.01 -15.89 2.47
C ALA A 322 -19.34 -17.24 2.76
N LYS A 323 -18.48 -17.31 3.77
CA LYS A 323 -17.78 -18.53 4.18
C LYS A 323 -18.62 -19.46 5.07
N GLY A 324 -19.76 -19.02 5.59
CA GLY A 324 -20.67 -19.83 6.40
C GLY A 324 -21.72 -20.60 5.59
N ASN A 325 -21.97 -20.22 4.34
CA ASN A 325 -23.05 -20.75 3.50
C ASN A 325 -22.68 -21.97 2.64
N TYR A 326 -21.44 -22.46 2.73
CA TYR A 326 -20.95 -23.65 2.02
C TYR A 326 -20.93 -24.90 2.93
N ASN A 327 -22.00 -25.11 3.72
CA ASN A 327 -22.18 -26.33 4.53
C ASN A 327 -23.15 -27.30 3.87
#